data_AF-A0A7K0YCJ1-F1
#
_entry.id   AF-A0A7K0YCJ1-F1
#
_cell.length_a   1.000
_cell.length_b   1.000
_cell.length_c   1.000
_cell.angle_alpha   90.00
_cell.angle_beta   90.00
_cell.angle_gamma   90.00
#
_symmetry.space_group_name_H-M   'P 1'
#
loop_
_entity.id
_entity.type
_entity.pdbx_description
1 polymer ?
#
loop_
_entity_poly.entity_id
_entity_poly.type
_entity_poly.pdbx_seq_one_letter_code
_entity_poly.pdbx_strand_id
1 'polypeptide(L)'
;LYEFLRPGVKENEAVGLVSKVLYDLGSEYVEGVNAISGERCSPHPHVYSDRLIRPGDPAFFDILHSYQGYRTCYYRTFAVGSASTAQHDAYKRAREYMDRAIALVRPGATTADIVAVWPKAEEFGFANEEAAFALQYGHGVGLSIWEKPIFSRLVSFDHPEVLVEGMVFALETYWPSADGWGAARIEEEVVVTATGCQVITKFPAEDLLVAGQRYYSVGGPLPLQRDSQSHLNTPAGRGEI
;
A
#
# COMPACT_ATOMS: atom_id res chain seq x y z
N LEU A 1 -12.63 7.99 3.21
CA LEU A 1 -11.24 8.26 3.64
C LEU A 1 -10.52 9.21 2.70
N TYR A 2 -10.32 8.86 1.42
CA TYR A 2 -9.63 9.73 0.43
C TYR A 2 -10.10 11.19 0.44
N GLU A 3 -11.41 11.43 0.44
CA GLU A 3 -12.00 12.78 0.49
C GLU A 3 -11.75 13.53 1.81
N PHE A 4 -11.56 12.80 2.90
CA PHE A 4 -11.33 13.37 4.23
C PHE A 4 -9.87 13.79 4.42
N LEU A 5 -8.94 13.05 3.82
CA LEU A 5 -7.52 13.29 3.95
C LEU A 5 -7.14 14.68 3.45
N ARG A 6 -6.36 15.38 4.27
CA ARG A 6 -5.82 16.71 4.02
C ARG A 6 -4.71 17.01 5.04
N PRO A 7 -3.81 17.95 4.75
CA PRO A 7 -2.85 18.41 5.75
C PRO A 7 -3.52 18.83 7.05
N GLY A 8 -2.94 18.41 8.18
CA GLY A 8 -3.42 18.69 9.53
C GLY A 8 -4.40 17.66 10.10
N VAL A 9 -4.85 16.67 9.33
CA VAL A 9 -5.53 15.48 9.88
C VAL A 9 -4.50 14.63 10.62
N LYS A 10 -4.86 14.09 11.78
CA LYS A 10 -4.06 13.07 12.48
C LYS A 10 -4.36 11.67 11.97
N GLU A 11 -3.38 10.78 12.05
CA GLU A 11 -3.58 9.37 11.70
C GLU A 11 -4.73 8.73 12.50
N ASN A 12 -4.79 8.94 13.82
CA ASN A 12 -5.87 8.41 14.66
C ASN A 12 -7.26 9.01 14.33
N GLU A 13 -7.36 10.23 13.78
CA GLU A 13 -8.62 10.77 13.26
C GLU A 13 -9.09 10.01 12.02
N ALA A 14 -8.16 9.63 11.14
CA ALA A 14 -8.47 8.78 9.99
C ALA A 14 -8.93 7.39 10.41
N VAL A 15 -8.29 6.79 11.42
CA VAL A 15 -8.74 5.53 12.04
C VAL A 15 -10.16 5.64 12.57
N GLY A 16 -10.45 6.67 13.39
CA GLY A 16 -11.77 6.88 13.95
C GLY A 16 -12.86 7.06 12.87
N LEU A 17 -12.54 7.81 11.81
CA LEU A 17 -13.44 7.97 10.66
C LEU A 17 -13.72 6.64 9.97
N VAL A 18 -12.68 5.89 9.59
CA VAL A 18 -12.85 4.63 8.84
C VAL A 18 -13.64 3.64 9.68
N SER A 19 -13.29 3.46 10.95
CA SER A 19 -14.01 2.56 11.85
C SER A 19 -15.49 2.93 11.96
N LYS A 20 -15.80 4.22 12.16
CA LYS A 20 -17.19 4.68 12.19
C LYS A 20 -17.93 4.38 10.88
N VAL A 21 -17.33 4.73 9.74
CA VAL A 21 -17.96 4.51 8.43
C VAL A 21 -18.19 3.03 8.16
N LEU A 22 -17.24 2.15 8.52
CA LEU A 22 -17.42 0.70 8.37
C LEU A 22 -18.58 0.19 9.21
N TYR A 23 -18.70 0.61 10.47
CA TYR A 23 -19.84 0.23 11.30
C TYR A 23 -21.16 0.79 10.77
N ASP A 24 -21.18 2.04 10.30
CA ASP A 24 -22.37 2.65 9.68
C ASP A 24 -22.81 1.89 8.40
N LEU A 25 -21.86 1.26 7.69
CA LEU A 25 -22.09 0.43 6.50
C LEU A 25 -22.41 -1.04 6.82
N GLY A 26 -22.46 -1.42 8.09
CA GLY A 26 -22.85 -2.77 8.53
C GLY A 26 -21.69 -3.75 8.72
N SER A 27 -20.46 -3.27 8.89
CA SER A 27 -19.36 -4.11 9.38
C SER A 27 -19.70 -4.68 10.76
N GLU A 28 -19.46 -5.98 10.96
CA GLU A 28 -19.73 -6.66 12.23
C GLU A 28 -18.61 -6.43 13.23
N TYR A 29 -17.39 -6.26 12.73
CA TYR A 29 -16.20 -6.06 13.52
C TYR A 29 -15.11 -5.42 12.65
N VAL A 30 -14.50 -4.36 13.16
CA VAL A 30 -13.32 -3.71 12.58
C VAL A 30 -12.11 -4.19 13.37
N GLU A 31 -11.38 -5.15 12.81
CA GLU A 31 -10.17 -5.73 13.40
C GLU A 31 -9.08 -4.68 13.57
N GLY A 32 -8.94 -3.81 12.57
CA GLY A 32 -7.97 -2.74 12.62
C GLY A 32 -8.10 -1.78 11.45
N VAL A 33 -7.62 -0.56 11.69
CA VAL A 33 -7.30 0.39 10.63
C VAL A 33 -5.89 0.87 10.92
N ASN A 34 -4.91 0.44 10.15
CA ASN A 34 -3.59 1.03 10.24
C ASN A 34 -3.59 2.33 9.42
N ALA A 35 -3.09 3.39 10.02
CA ALA A 35 -2.90 4.69 9.38
C ALA A 35 -1.48 5.17 9.68
N ILE A 36 -0.61 5.15 8.68
CA ILE A 36 0.80 5.52 8.83
C ILE A 36 1.11 6.60 7.80
N SER A 37 1.78 7.66 8.23
CA SER A 37 2.09 8.81 7.37
C SER A 37 3.53 9.33 7.51
N GLY A 38 4.02 9.93 6.42
CA GLY A 38 5.32 10.61 6.35
C GLY A 38 6.49 9.67 6.54
N GLU A 39 7.48 10.10 7.33
CA GLU A 39 8.69 9.35 7.65
C GLU A 39 8.44 7.99 8.31
N ARG A 40 7.25 7.81 8.90
CA ARG A 40 6.86 6.54 9.54
C ARG A 40 6.48 5.47 8.51
N CYS A 41 6.35 5.83 7.24
CA CYS A 41 6.16 4.86 6.17
C CYS A 41 7.40 3.99 5.92
N SER A 42 8.59 4.41 6.36
CA SER A 42 9.85 3.69 6.17
C SER A 42 10.81 3.89 7.37
N PRO A 43 10.92 2.94 8.32
CA PRO A 43 10.27 1.63 8.35
C PRO A 43 8.82 1.69 8.83
N HIS A 44 7.97 0.81 8.29
CA HIS A 44 6.54 0.69 8.63
C HIS A 44 6.33 0.07 10.02
N PRO A 45 5.75 0.81 11.00
CA PRO A 45 5.59 0.34 12.37
C PRO A 45 4.32 -0.49 12.61
N HIS A 46 3.45 -0.68 11.61
CA HIS A 46 2.15 -1.37 11.74
C HIS A 46 1.26 -0.84 12.89
N VAL A 47 1.40 0.43 13.24
CA VAL A 47 0.57 1.09 14.25
C VAL A 47 0.45 2.58 13.95
N TYR A 48 -0.74 3.15 14.14
CA TYR A 48 -0.97 4.59 13.99
C TYR A 48 -0.53 5.38 15.24
N SER A 49 -0.44 6.70 15.12
CA SER A 49 -0.18 7.62 16.23
C SER A 49 -1.09 8.85 16.18
N ASP A 50 -0.79 9.87 16.98
CA ASP A 50 -1.43 11.19 16.90
C ASP A 50 -0.69 12.16 15.96
N ARG A 51 0.23 11.64 15.12
CA ARG A 51 1.00 12.41 14.14
C ARG A 51 0.06 13.12 13.17
N LEU A 52 0.30 14.42 13.00
CA LEU A 52 -0.32 15.23 11.97
C LEU A 52 0.25 14.89 10.59
N ILE A 53 -0.63 14.61 9.65
CA ILE A 53 -0.29 14.43 8.24
C ILE A 53 0.09 15.79 7.63
N ARG A 54 1.26 15.87 7.00
CA ARG A 54 1.83 17.09 6.43
C ARG A 54 1.69 17.12 4.90
N PRO A 55 1.78 18.30 4.26
CA PRO A 55 1.84 18.38 2.80
C PRO A 55 3.06 17.63 2.26
N GLY A 56 2.84 16.74 1.29
CA GLY A 56 3.89 15.90 0.70
C GLY A 56 4.03 14.52 1.34
N ASP A 57 3.35 14.26 2.47
CA ASP A 57 3.49 12.97 3.14
C ASP A 57 2.85 11.85 2.31
N PRO A 58 3.53 10.71 2.11
CA PRO A 58 2.82 9.46 1.87
C PRO A 58 1.96 9.15 3.09
N ALA A 59 0.81 8.53 2.85
CA ALA A 59 -0.06 8.03 3.88
C ALA A 59 -0.70 6.74 3.35
N PHE A 60 -0.27 5.59 3.86
CA PHE A 60 -0.90 4.33 3.52
C PHE A 60 -1.78 3.81 4.64
N PHE A 61 -2.85 3.15 4.24
CA PHE A 61 -3.91 2.67 5.11
C PHE A 61 -4.17 1.20 4.85
N ASP A 62 -4.17 0.42 5.92
CA ASP A 62 -4.57 -0.98 5.97
C ASP A 62 -5.95 -1.03 6.61
N ILE A 63 -6.93 -1.63 5.94
CA ILE A 63 -8.31 -1.68 6.43
C ILE A 63 -8.74 -3.14 6.58
N LEU A 64 -8.88 -3.56 7.84
CA LEU A 64 -9.21 -4.92 8.21
C LEU A 64 -10.57 -4.92 8.91
N HIS A 65 -11.56 -5.51 8.27
CA HIS A 65 -12.92 -5.58 8.81
C HIS A 65 -13.62 -6.88 8.40
N SER A 66 -14.84 -7.06 8.87
CA SER A 66 -15.61 -8.26 8.58
C SER A 66 -17.07 -8.00 8.23
N TYR A 67 -17.62 -8.93 7.44
CA TYR A 67 -19.02 -8.99 7.08
C TYR A 67 -19.46 -10.44 6.89
N GLN A 68 -20.54 -10.83 7.56
CA GLN A 68 -21.01 -12.22 7.63
C GLN A 68 -19.92 -13.20 8.09
N GLY A 69 -19.06 -12.75 9.00
CA GLY A 69 -17.90 -13.50 9.47
C GLY A 69 -16.75 -13.63 8.47
N TYR A 70 -16.83 -13.12 7.24
CA TYR A 70 -15.69 -13.07 6.32
C TYR A 70 -14.89 -11.80 6.54
N ARG A 71 -13.55 -11.90 6.43
CA ARG A 71 -12.62 -10.78 6.59
C ARG A 71 -12.18 -10.22 5.24
N THR A 72 -11.68 -8.99 5.28
CA THR A 72 -10.97 -8.33 4.18
C THR A 72 -9.66 -7.75 4.69
N CYS A 73 -8.67 -7.59 3.83
CA CYS A 73 -7.39 -6.94 4.12
C CYS A 73 -6.92 -6.22 2.86
N TYR A 74 -6.79 -4.91 2.91
CA TYR A 74 -6.22 -4.17 1.80
C TYR A 74 -5.50 -2.89 2.24
N TYR A 75 -4.24 -2.77 1.80
CA TYR A 75 -3.47 -1.54 1.74
C TYR A 75 -3.83 -0.63 0.56
N ARG A 76 -3.92 0.67 0.83
CA ARG A 76 -3.80 1.73 -0.19
C ARG A 76 -2.81 2.78 0.26
N THR A 77 -1.88 3.15 -0.62
CA THR A 77 -1.03 4.33 -0.45
C THR A 77 -1.64 5.55 -1.11
N PHE A 78 -1.77 6.63 -0.36
CA PHE A 78 -2.05 7.97 -0.85
C PHE A 78 -0.81 8.85 -0.67
N ALA A 79 -0.77 9.97 -1.38
CA ALA A 79 0.01 11.13 -0.98
C ALA A 79 -0.94 12.26 -0.57
N VAL A 80 -0.51 13.16 0.32
CA VAL A 80 -1.38 14.22 0.83
C VAL A 80 -0.90 15.61 0.37
N GLY A 81 -1.74 16.29 -0.39
CA GLY A 81 -1.47 17.60 -0.99
C GLY A 81 -0.62 17.54 -2.27
N SER A 82 0.51 16.83 -2.22
CA SER A 82 1.43 16.63 -3.35
C SER A 82 2.27 15.37 -3.11
N ALA A 83 2.98 14.86 -4.13
CA ALA A 83 3.90 13.74 -4.02
C ALA A 83 5.25 14.06 -4.68
N SER A 84 6.36 13.58 -4.12
CA SER A 84 7.67 13.70 -4.79
C SER A 84 7.78 12.73 -5.95
N THR A 85 8.68 13.03 -6.90
CA THR A 85 9.05 12.10 -7.99
C THR A 85 9.47 10.74 -7.43
N ALA A 86 10.30 10.73 -6.38
CA ALA A 86 10.75 9.50 -5.73
C ALA A 86 9.59 8.69 -5.11
N GLN A 87 8.57 9.35 -4.55
CA GLN A 87 7.38 8.68 -4.03
C GLN A 87 6.49 8.12 -5.15
N HIS A 88 6.35 8.85 -6.27
CA HIS A 88 5.68 8.33 -7.47
C HIS A 88 6.38 7.09 -8.02
N ASP A 89 7.71 7.14 -8.14
CA ASP A 89 8.51 6.02 -8.63
C ASP A 89 8.44 4.80 -7.70
N ALA A 90 8.43 5.03 -6.38
CA ALA A 90 8.25 3.95 -5.41
C ALA A 90 6.89 3.27 -5.52
N TYR A 91 5.81 4.06 -5.68
CA TYR A 91 4.48 3.52 -5.90
C TYR A 91 4.42 2.69 -7.18
N LYS A 92 4.93 3.25 -8.28
CA LYS A 92 4.98 2.57 -9.57
C LYS A 92 5.72 1.24 -9.45
N ARG A 93 6.87 1.21 -8.77
CA ARG A 93 7.64 -0.02 -8.57
C ARG A 93 6.88 -1.06 -7.72
N ALA A 94 6.24 -0.63 -6.63
CA ALA A 94 5.42 -1.53 -5.81
C ALA A 94 4.26 -2.15 -6.62
N ARG A 95 3.58 -1.33 -7.44
CA ARG A 95 2.50 -1.75 -8.34
C ARG A 95 2.99 -2.74 -9.39
N GLU A 96 4.14 -2.48 -10.02
CA GLU A 96 4.76 -3.39 -11.01
C GLU A 96 5.04 -4.78 -10.42
N TYR A 97 5.57 -4.86 -9.19
CA TYR A 97 5.78 -6.16 -8.52
C TYR A 97 4.47 -6.88 -8.26
N MET A 98 3.44 -6.15 -7.84
CA MET A 98 2.14 -6.75 -7.59
C MET A 98 1.46 -7.24 -8.87
N ASP A 99 1.51 -6.46 -9.95
CA ASP A 99 0.95 -6.87 -11.25
C ASP A 99 1.61 -8.14 -11.78
N ARG A 100 2.95 -8.22 -11.65
CA ARG A 100 3.71 -9.42 -12.02
C ARG A 100 3.30 -10.62 -11.18
N ALA A 101 3.05 -10.44 -9.88
CA ALA A 101 2.63 -11.51 -8.99
C ALA A 101 1.20 -11.99 -9.32
N ILE A 102 0.26 -11.07 -9.47
CA ILE A 102 -1.14 -11.35 -9.84
C ILE A 102 -1.23 -12.06 -11.19
N ALA A 103 -0.41 -11.66 -12.17
CA ALA A 103 -0.39 -12.29 -13.50
C ALA A 103 0.04 -13.77 -13.49
N LEU A 104 0.73 -14.22 -12.44
CA LEU A 104 1.12 -15.63 -12.26
C LEU A 104 0.05 -16.47 -11.55
N VAL A 105 -0.95 -15.83 -10.93
CA VAL A 105 -1.98 -16.53 -10.17
C VAL A 105 -2.91 -17.29 -11.11
N ARG A 106 -2.86 -18.62 -10.99
CA ARG A 106 -3.75 -19.57 -11.67
C ARG A 106 -3.68 -20.94 -10.98
N PRO A 107 -4.66 -21.83 -11.20
CA PRO A 107 -4.59 -23.19 -10.71
C PRO A 107 -3.28 -23.88 -11.12
N GLY A 108 -2.63 -24.55 -10.18
CA GLY A 108 -1.37 -25.27 -10.37
C GLY A 108 -0.10 -24.43 -10.19
N ALA A 109 -0.19 -23.09 -10.17
CA ALA A 109 0.91 -22.26 -9.68
C ALA A 109 1.12 -22.48 -8.17
N THR A 110 2.30 -22.19 -7.66
CA THR A 110 2.62 -22.31 -6.23
C THR A 110 2.87 -20.95 -5.60
N THR A 111 2.77 -20.87 -4.27
CA THR A 111 3.19 -19.68 -3.52
C THR A 111 4.65 -19.29 -3.82
N ALA A 112 5.54 -20.27 -4.08
CA ALA A 112 6.92 -20.02 -4.52
C ALA A 112 6.99 -19.30 -5.88
N ASP A 113 6.17 -19.73 -6.85
CA ASP A 113 6.13 -19.11 -8.18
C ASP A 113 5.70 -17.64 -8.08
N ILE A 114 4.74 -17.34 -7.20
CA ILE A 114 4.25 -15.97 -7.00
C ILE A 114 5.33 -15.10 -6.35
N VAL A 115 5.95 -15.55 -5.26
CA VAL A 115 6.95 -14.72 -4.55
C VAL A 115 8.30 -14.64 -5.27
N ALA A 116 8.52 -15.47 -6.30
CA ALA A 116 9.72 -15.42 -7.13
C ALA A 116 9.88 -14.09 -7.90
N VAL A 117 8.77 -13.37 -8.19
CA VAL A 117 8.82 -12.06 -8.85
C VAL A 117 8.97 -10.89 -7.89
N TRP A 118 8.76 -11.10 -6.59
CA TRP A 118 8.98 -10.08 -5.56
C TRP A 118 10.47 -9.84 -5.34
N PRO A 119 10.86 -8.59 -4.99
CA PRO A 119 12.26 -8.26 -4.75
C PRO A 119 12.80 -9.01 -3.53
N LYS A 120 14.09 -9.31 -3.55
CA LYS A 120 14.84 -9.75 -2.37
C LYS A 120 14.91 -8.63 -1.34
N ALA A 121 14.94 -9.00 -0.07
CA ALA A 121 15.10 -8.07 1.06
C ALA A 121 16.19 -7.01 0.84
N GLU A 122 17.35 -7.41 0.33
CA GLU A 122 18.51 -6.53 0.12
C GLU A 122 18.27 -5.49 -0.97
N GLU A 123 17.39 -5.76 -1.94
CA GLU A 123 17.07 -4.83 -3.02
C GLU A 123 16.28 -3.61 -2.53
N PHE A 124 15.63 -3.71 -1.37
CA PHE A 124 14.84 -2.64 -0.78
C PHE A 124 15.27 -2.29 0.66
N GLY A 125 16.54 -2.59 1.00
CA GLY A 125 17.20 -2.03 2.19
C GLY A 125 17.11 -2.87 3.47
N PHE A 126 16.72 -4.15 3.38
CA PHE A 126 16.68 -5.08 4.51
C PHE A 126 17.84 -6.07 4.46
N ALA A 127 18.29 -6.54 5.62
CA ALA A 127 19.45 -7.42 5.72
C ALA A 127 19.21 -8.84 5.18
N ASN A 128 17.97 -9.33 5.27
CA ASN A 128 17.56 -10.67 4.84
C ASN A 128 16.01 -10.77 4.83
N GLU A 129 15.48 -11.89 4.32
CA GLU A 129 14.04 -12.15 4.19
C GLU A 129 13.31 -12.20 5.55
N GLU A 130 13.99 -12.54 6.65
CA GLU A 130 13.42 -12.52 8.00
C GLU A 130 13.15 -11.08 8.46
N ALA A 131 14.11 -10.17 8.27
CA ALA A 131 13.96 -8.76 8.60
C ALA A 131 12.88 -8.07 7.75
N ALA A 132 12.63 -8.58 6.53
CA ALA A 132 11.64 -8.05 5.60
C ALA A 132 10.28 -8.77 5.65
N PHE A 133 10.12 -9.78 6.51
CA PHE A 133 9.00 -10.73 6.46
C PHE A 133 7.62 -10.08 6.41
N ALA A 134 7.39 -9.05 7.24
CA ALA A 134 6.10 -8.35 7.33
C ALA A 134 5.90 -7.26 6.25
N LEU A 135 6.84 -7.11 5.30
CA LEU A 135 6.81 -6.06 4.27
C LEU A 135 6.54 -6.59 2.86
N GLN A 136 6.89 -7.84 2.58
CA GLN A 136 6.56 -8.55 1.34
C GLN A 136 5.84 -9.82 1.73
N TYR A 137 4.52 -9.78 1.67
CA TYR A 137 3.72 -10.84 2.25
C TYR A 137 2.44 -11.08 1.45
N GLY A 138 1.86 -12.23 1.67
CA GLY A 138 0.52 -12.52 1.23
C GLY A 138 -0.01 -13.66 2.06
N HIS A 139 -1.32 -13.70 2.19
CA HIS A 139 -1.98 -14.67 3.05
C HIS A 139 -3.37 -14.96 2.54
N GLY A 140 -3.85 -16.17 2.81
CA GLY A 140 -5.27 -16.48 2.72
C GLY A 140 -6.10 -15.50 3.54
N VAL A 141 -7.30 -15.22 3.06
CA VAL A 141 -8.30 -14.42 3.77
C VAL A 141 -9.66 -15.11 3.62
N GLY A 142 -10.37 -15.21 4.74
CA GLY A 142 -11.61 -15.96 4.81
C GLY A 142 -12.33 -15.69 6.12
N LEU A 143 -12.49 -16.72 6.95
CA LEU A 143 -13.04 -16.56 8.31
C LEU A 143 -11.97 -16.11 9.31
N SER A 144 -10.70 -16.25 8.96
CA SER A 144 -9.57 -15.61 9.62
C SER A 144 -9.05 -14.46 8.76
N ILE A 145 -8.45 -13.46 9.40
CA ILE A 145 -7.76 -12.37 8.70
C ILE A 145 -6.44 -12.86 8.07
N TRP A 146 -5.74 -13.76 8.77
CA TRP A 146 -4.54 -14.43 8.29
C TRP A 146 -4.79 -15.94 8.30
N GLU A 147 -4.90 -16.53 7.12
CA GLU A 147 -5.01 -17.97 6.91
C GLU A 147 -4.11 -18.44 5.76
N LYS A 148 -4.11 -19.75 5.49
CA LYS A 148 -3.35 -20.31 4.36
C LYS A 148 -4.03 -19.98 3.02
N PRO A 149 -3.27 -19.88 1.93
CA PRO A 149 -1.83 -20.13 1.85
C PRO A 149 -0.98 -18.92 2.26
N ILE A 150 0.27 -19.16 2.67
CA ILE A 150 1.24 -18.10 2.98
C ILE A 150 2.15 -17.82 1.77
N PHE A 151 2.25 -16.55 1.40
CA PHE A 151 3.17 -16.04 0.37
C PHE A 151 4.28 -15.25 1.06
N SER A 152 5.47 -15.81 1.13
CA SER A 152 6.64 -15.11 1.61
C SER A 152 7.89 -15.74 1.01
N ARG A 153 8.83 -14.92 0.56
CA ARG A 153 10.15 -15.40 0.10
C ARG A 153 10.89 -16.19 1.19
N LEU A 154 10.61 -15.92 2.47
CA LEU A 154 11.17 -16.65 3.61
C LEU A 154 10.66 -18.08 3.73
N VAL A 155 9.41 -18.36 3.32
CA VAL A 155 8.71 -19.63 3.62
C VAL A 155 8.35 -20.39 2.35
N SER A 156 7.83 -19.71 1.33
CA SER A 156 7.23 -20.34 0.17
C SER A 156 8.23 -21.11 -0.69
N PHE A 157 9.52 -20.73 -0.72
CA PHE A 157 10.53 -21.49 -1.48
C PHE A 157 10.82 -22.87 -0.89
N ASP A 158 10.79 -23.01 0.43
CA ASP A 158 11.01 -24.29 1.12
C ASP A 158 9.70 -25.07 1.30
N HIS A 159 8.58 -24.36 1.39
CA HIS A 159 7.25 -24.90 1.66
C HIS A 159 6.19 -24.34 0.70
N PRO A 160 6.28 -24.64 -0.61
CA PRO A 160 5.32 -24.13 -1.58
C PRO A 160 3.94 -24.77 -1.39
N GLU A 161 2.89 -23.94 -1.44
CA GLU A 161 1.49 -24.40 -1.48
C GLU A 161 0.95 -24.24 -2.91
N VAL A 162 0.29 -25.28 -3.42
CA VAL A 162 -0.30 -25.27 -4.77
C VAL A 162 -1.63 -24.52 -4.74
N LEU A 163 -1.79 -23.55 -5.63
CA LEU A 163 -3.02 -22.79 -5.79
C LEU A 163 -4.07 -23.62 -6.52
N VAL A 164 -5.30 -23.60 -6.02
CA VAL A 164 -6.46 -24.25 -6.65
C VAL A 164 -7.59 -23.23 -6.84
N GLU A 165 -8.48 -23.50 -7.79
CA GLU A 165 -9.66 -22.66 -8.03
C GLU A 165 -10.49 -22.45 -6.76
N GLY A 166 -10.97 -21.23 -6.55
CA GLY A 166 -11.77 -20.84 -5.38
C GLY A 166 -10.95 -20.38 -4.17
N MET A 167 -9.62 -20.54 -4.16
CA MET A 167 -8.78 -19.93 -3.13
C MET A 167 -8.89 -18.40 -3.16
N VAL A 168 -8.94 -17.79 -1.98
CA VAL A 168 -8.98 -16.34 -1.79
C VAL A 168 -7.81 -15.92 -0.91
N PHE A 169 -7.07 -14.92 -1.34
CA PHE A 169 -5.91 -14.41 -0.59
C PHE A 169 -5.61 -12.97 -0.97
N ALA A 170 -4.89 -12.29 -0.08
CA ALA A 170 -4.33 -10.99 -0.31
C ALA A 170 -2.85 -11.11 -0.68
N LEU A 171 -2.40 -10.30 -1.63
CA LEU A 171 -1.00 -10.14 -2.00
C LEU A 171 -0.60 -8.69 -1.75
N GLU A 172 0.43 -8.47 -0.94
CA GLU A 172 0.88 -7.13 -0.55
C GLU A 172 2.38 -6.93 -0.77
N THR A 173 2.72 -5.75 -1.30
CA THR A 173 4.10 -5.38 -1.64
C THR A 173 4.48 -4.04 -1.03
N TYR A 174 5.77 -3.88 -0.72
CA TYR A 174 6.38 -2.67 -0.17
C TYR A 174 7.58 -2.22 -1.00
N TRP A 175 7.70 -0.92 -1.28
CA TRP A 175 8.91 -0.37 -1.88
C TRP A 175 9.28 0.99 -1.28
N PRO A 176 10.50 1.19 -0.78
CA PRO A 176 10.94 2.45 -0.22
C PRO A 176 11.17 3.51 -1.31
N SER A 177 10.90 4.75 -0.97
CA SER A 177 11.25 5.90 -1.80
C SER A 177 12.76 6.11 -1.81
N ALA A 178 13.32 6.42 -2.98
CA ALA A 178 14.76 6.60 -3.16
C ALA A 178 15.33 7.83 -2.42
N ASP A 179 14.48 8.77 -2.00
CA ASP A 179 14.86 9.90 -1.16
C ASP A 179 14.99 9.54 0.33
N GLY A 180 14.69 8.28 0.71
CA GLY A 180 14.79 7.77 2.07
C GLY A 180 13.72 8.29 3.03
N TRP A 181 12.73 9.04 2.54
CA TRP A 181 11.69 9.65 3.37
C TRP A 181 10.44 8.77 3.50
N GLY A 182 10.01 8.16 2.40
CA GLY A 182 8.73 7.48 2.32
C GLY A 182 8.83 6.05 1.80
N ALA A 183 7.67 5.45 1.59
CA ALA A 183 7.52 4.18 0.90
C ALA A 183 6.13 4.10 0.28
N ALA A 184 5.95 3.14 -0.63
CA ALA A 184 4.63 2.71 -1.06
C ALA A 184 4.37 1.29 -0.54
N ARG A 185 3.14 1.07 -0.07
CA ARG A 185 2.60 -0.25 0.24
C ARG A 185 1.22 -0.40 -0.41
N ILE A 186 1.04 -1.49 -1.13
CA ILE A 186 -0.19 -1.74 -1.89
C ILE A 186 -0.54 -3.21 -1.70
N GLU A 187 -1.83 -3.50 -1.63
CA GLU A 187 -2.35 -4.87 -1.50
C GLU A 187 -3.58 -5.04 -2.38
N GLU A 188 -3.75 -6.23 -2.92
CA GLU A 188 -4.99 -6.62 -3.60
C GLU A 188 -5.43 -7.99 -3.13
N GLU A 189 -6.74 -8.12 -2.91
CA GLU A 189 -7.38 -9.40 -2.68
C GLU A 189 -7.76 -10.02 -4.02
N VAL A 190 -7.47 -11.30 -4.17
CA VAL A 190 -7.73 -12.05 -5.39
C VAL A 190 -8.46 -13.36 -5.10
N VAL A 191 -9.26 -13.79 -6.06
CA VAL A 191 -9.89 -15.11 -6.10
C VAL A 191 -9.30 -15.88 -7.27
N VAL A 192 -8.81 -17.09 -7.03
CA VAL A 192 -8.34 -17.99 -8.10
C VAL A 192 -9.54 -18.49 -8.90
N THR A 193 -9.49 -18.33 -10.22
CA THR A 193 -10.52 -18.80 -11.17
C THR A 193 -9.99 -20.01 -11.95
N ALA A 194 -10.83 -20.68 -12.74
CA ALA A 194 -10.45 -21.85 -13.54
C ALA A 194 -9.18 -21.68 -14.40
N THR A 195 -8.87 -20.46 -14.87
CA THR A 195 -7.74 -20.20 -15.78
C THR A 195 -6.80 -19.10 -15.31
N GLY A 196 -7.01 -18.52 -14.13
CA GLY A 196 -6.28 -17.33 -13.69
C GLY A 196 -6.75 -16.86 -12.31
N CYS A 197 -6.93 -15.54 -12.16
CA CYS A 197 -7.54 -14.94 -10.98
C CYS A 197 -8.44 -13.76 -11.34
N GLN A 198 -9.22 -13.33 -10.36
CA GLN A 198 -9.97 -12.09 -10.36
C GLN A 198 -9.53 -11.25 -9.16
N VAL A 199 -9.11 -10.01 -9.39
CA VAL A 199 -8.95 -9.01 -8.31
C VAL A 199 -10.33 -8.58 -7.85
N ILE A 200 -10.60 -8.67 -6.54
CA ILE A 200 -11.90 -8.37 -5.95
C ILE A 200 -11.92 -7.07 -5.13
N THR A 201 -10.75 -6.53 -4.79
CA THR A 201 -10.63 -5.16 -4.29
C THR A 201 -10.95 -4.18 -5.41
N LYS A 202 -11.83 -3.20 -5.13
CA LYS A 202 -12.41 -2.33 -6.19
C LYS A 202 -11.93 -0.88 -6.15
N PHE A 203 -11.25 -0.47 -5.09
CA PHE A 203 -10.77 0.89 -5.00
C PHE A 203 -9.52 1.05 -5.91
N PRO A 204 -9.43 2.11 -6.74
CA PRO A 204 -8.33 2.28 -7.69
C PRO A 204 -6.95 2.18 -7.04
N ALA A 205 -6.00 1.61 -7.76
CA ALA A 205 -4.63 1.36 -7.30
C ALA A 205 -3.60 1.32 -8.45
N GLU A 206 -3.99 1.72 -9.65
CA GLU A 206 -3.13 1.77 -10.83
C GLU A 206 -2.13 2.91 -10.72
N ASP A 207 -2.55 4.04 -10.15
CA ASP A 207 -1.76 5.25 -9.98
C ASP A 207 -1.74 5.73 -8.52
N LEU A 208 -0.66 6.40 -8.13
CA LEU A 208 -0.59 7.07 -6.83
C LEU A 208 -1.61 8.22 -6.77
N LEU A 209 -2.63 8.04 -5.92
CA LEU A 209 -3.65 9.05 -5.71
C LEU A 209 -3.19 10.12 -4.71
N VAL A 210 -3.32 11.39 -5.10
CA VAL A 210 -3.00 12.54 -4.24
C VAL A 210 -4.29 13.10 -3.63
N ALA A 211 -4.44 12.98 -2.31
CA ALA A 211 -5.60 13.43 -1.54
C ALA A 211 -5.42 14.88 -1.04
N GLY A 212 -6.51 15.51 -0.59
CA GLY A 212 -6.43 16.80 0.13
C GLY A 212 -5.95 17.99 -0.69
N GLN A 213 -6.13 17.95 -2.01
CA GLN A 213 -5.78 19.04 -2.93
C GLN A 213 -6.62 20.28 -2.59
N ARG A 214 -5.98 21.31 -2.01
CA ARG A 214 -6.66 22.56 -1.62
C ARG A 214 -5.90 23.82 -2.00
N TYR A 215 -4.66 23.69 -2.47
CA TYR A 215 -3.81 24.84 -2.72
C TYR A 215 -3.98 25.33 -4.15
N TYR A 216 -4.63 26.49 -4.29
CA TYR A 216 -4.75 27.24 -5.54
C TYR A 216 -3.80 28.44 -5.48
N SER A 217 -3.04 28.65 -6.55
CA SER A 217 -2.30 29.88 -6.81
C SER A 217 -3.17 30.86 -7.61
N VAL A 218 -2.69 32.09 -7.75
CA VAL A 218 -3.29 33.08 -8.68
C VAL A 218 -3.37 32.57 -10.13
N GLY A 219 -2.55 31.58 -10.50
CA GLY A 219 -2.52 30.94 -11.82
C GLY A 219 -3.31 29.63 -11.92
N GLY A 220 -4.08 29.25 -10.90
CA GLY A 220 -4.82 27.98 -10.86
C GLY A 220 -4.25 26.97 -9.86
N PRO A 221 -4.67 25.69 -9.92
CA PRO A 221 -4.26 24.68 -8.95
C PRO A 221 -2.74 24.51 -8.93
N LEU A 222 -2.16 24.34 -7.74
CA LEU A 222 -0.73 24.01 -7.63
C LEU A 222 -0.43 22.65 -8.27
N PRO A 223 0.77 22.46 -8.86
CA PRO A 223 1.21 21.14 -9.32
C PRO A 223 1.11 20.09 -8.21
N LEU A 224 0.66 18.89 -8.58
CA LEU A 224 0.54 17.75 -7.65
C LEU A 224 1.87 17.06 -7.37
N GLN A 225 2.85 17.27 -8.24
CA GLN A 225 4.21 16.79 -8.08
C GLN A 225 5.05 17.84 -7.34
N ARG A 226 5.76 17.43 -6.29
CA ARG A 226 6.61 18.28 -5.46
C ARG A 226 8.07 17.82 -5.53
N ASP A 227 8.90 18.59 -6.20
CA ASP A 227 10.34 18.35 -6.17
C ASP A 227 10.99 18.91 -4.91
N SER A 228 12.07 18.25 -4.46
CA SER A 228 12.85 18.66 -3.29
C SER A 228 13.51 20.05 -3.47
N GLN A 229 13.67 20.50 -4.71
CA GLN A 229 14.34 21.75 -5.07
C GLN A 229 13.41 22.78 -5.72
N SER A 230 12.28 23.09 -5.07
CA SER A 230 11.29 24.07 -5.55
C SER A 230 11.83 25.50 -5.82
N HIS A 231 13.02 25.83 -5.34
CA HIS A 231 13.70 27.08 -5.66
C HIS A 231 14.25 27.11 -7.10
N LEU A 232 14.50 25.98 -7.75
CA LEU A 232 15.07 25.87 -9.11
C LEU A 232 14.06 26.12 -10.25
N ASN A 233 12.83 26.49 -9.91
CA ASN A 233 11.78 26.73 -10.90
C ASN A 233 12.03 27.99 -11.75
N THR A 234 12.97 28.85 -11.35
CA THR A 234 13.37 30.05 -12.09
C THR A 234 14.85 29.97 -12.47
N PRO A 235 15.29 30.69 -13.53
CA PRO A 235 16.71 30.79 -13.86
C PRO A 235 17.56 31.30 -12.68
N ALA A 236 17.03 32.25 -11.89
CA ALA A 236 17.69 32.77 -10.68
C ALA A 236 17.90 31.67 -9.64
N GLY A 237 16.87 30.86 -9.44
CA GLY A 237 16.92 29.69 -8.57
C GLY A 237 17.99 28.69 -8.97
N ARG A 238 18.17 28.46 -10.28
CA ARG A 238 19.18 27.57 -10.86
C ARG A 238 20.59 28.15 -10.88
N GLY A 239 20.78 29.41 -10.46
CA GLY A 239 22.07 30.08 -10.58
C GLY A 239 22.46 30.39 -12.02
N GLU A 240 21.49 30.51 -12.93
CA GLU A 240 21.68 30.83 -14.35
C GLU A 240 21.73 32.34 -14.62
N ILE A 241 21.69 33.18 -13.57
CA ILE A 241 21.72 34.66 -13.63
C ILE A 241 22.78 35.21 -12.68
#